data_AF-A0A1K0ID54-F1
#
_entry.id   AF-A0A1K0ID54-F1
#
_cell.length_a   1.000
_cell.length_b   1.000
_cell.length_c   1.000
_cell.angle_alpha   90.00
_cell.angle_beta   90.00
_cell.angle_gamma   90.00
#
_symmetry.space_group_name_H-M   'P 1'
#
loop_
_entity.id
_entity.type
_entity.pdbx_description
1 polymer ?
#
loop_
_entity_poly.entity_id
_entity_poly.type
_entity_poly.pdbx_seq_one_letter_code
_entity_poly.pdbx_strand_id
1 'polypeptide(L)'
;MSQLRFDPTRQLLGAQCSGTLVLAKLGLVNDVPACTDLSTKPWVVEAGVAVLDQPFVAKGNVATAGGCLSSQYLAAWFIARLEGVEAARSAIDYVAPVGEKEAYVSRAMANIAPFL
;
A
#
# COMPACT_ATOMS: atom_id res chain seq x y z
N MET A 1 -1.36 20.82 7.43
CA MET A 1 -2.31 19.78 6.97
C MET A 1 -3.47 20.33 6.16
N SER A 2 -4.06 21.48 6.49
CA SER A 2 -5.25 22.04 5.82
C SER A 2 -5.17 22.28 4.29
N GLN A 3 -3.96 22.33 3.72
CA GLN A 3 -3.73 22.44 2.27
C GLN A 3 -3.81 21.09 1.53
N LEU A 4 -3.59 19.97 2.22
CA LEU A 4 -3.68 18.63 1.64
C LEU A 4 -5.11 18.13 1.76
N ARG A 5 -5.87 18.23 0.67
CA ARG A 5 -7.27 17.79 0.59
C ARG A 5 -7.37 16.62 -0.36
N PHE A 6 -7.55 15.43 0.20
CA PHE A 6 -7.72 14.20 -0.57
C PHE A 6 -9.13 13.63 -0.34
N ASP A 7 -9.70 13.06 -1.38
CA ASP A 7 -11.02 12.47 -1.39
C ASP A 7 -10.93 11.01 -1.88
N PRO A 8 -10.95 10.03 -0.97
CA PRO A 8 -10.86 8.62 -1.33
C PRO A 8 -12.07 8.14 -2.13
N THR A 9 -13.18 8.89 -2.22
CA THR A 9 -14.31 8.50 -3.09
C THR A 9 -14.00 8.68 -4.58
N ARG A 10 -12.95 9.46 -4.90
CA ARG A 10 -12.57 9.81 -6.28
C ARG A 10 -11.09 9.55 -6.60
N GLN A 11 -10.27 9.27 -5.59
CA GLN A 11 -8.83 9.12 -5.72
C GLN A 11 -8.39 7.79 -5.11
N LEU A 12 -7.48 7.09 -5.79
CA LEU A 12 -6.68 6.06 -5.14
C LEU A 12 -5.57 6.74 -4.34
N LEU A 13 -5.48 6.40 -3.06
CA LEU A 13 -4.53 6.95 -2.11
C LEU A 13 -3.65 5.84 -1.58
N GLY A 14 -2.35 6.09 -1.54
CA GLY A 14 -1.34 5.12 -1.14
C GLY A 14 -0.31 5.75 -0.24
N ALA A 15 0.14 5.00 0.76
CA ALA A 15 1.26 5.40 1.58
C ALA A 15 2.26 4.27 1.80
N GLN A 16 3.54 4.61 1.72
CA GLN A 16 4.66 3.73 2.00
C GLN A 16 5.40 4.22 3.24
N CYS A 17 5.73 3.30 4.15
CA CYS A 17 6.49 3.60 5.37
C CYS A 17 5.89 4.80 6.15
N SER A 18 6.68 5.82 6.45
CA SER A 18 6.28 7.02 7.19
C SER A 18 5.19 7.85 6.50
N GLY A 19 4.95 7.64 5.20
CA GLY A 19 3.79 8.23 4.51
C GLY A 19 2.46 7.86 5.18
N THR A 20 2.40 6.71 5.85
CA THR A 20 1.20 6.25 6.56
C THR A 20 0.83 7.21 7.69
N LEU A 21 1.81 7.83 8.36
CA LEU A 21 1.55 8.83 9.40
C LEU A 21 0.89 10.09 8.83
N VAL A 22 1.22 10.47 7.59
CA VAL A 22 0.57 11.60 6.91
C VAL A 22 -0.92 11.29 6.70
N LEU A 23 -1.24 10.11 6.16
CA LEU A 23 -2.64 9.69 5.96
C LEU A 23 -3.40 9.58 7.29
N ALA A 24 -2.75 9.08 8.35
CA ALA A 24 -3.34 8.99 9.68
C ALA A 24 -3.68 10.39 10.23
N LYS A 25 -2.75 11.34 10.15
CA LYS A 25 -2.99 12.72 10.61
C LYS A 25 -4.01 13.48 9.74
N LEU A 26 -4.25 13.05 8.49
CA LEU A 26 -5.34 13.57 7.65
C LEU A 26 -6.69 12.88 7.89
N GLY A 27 -6.74 11.86 8.76
CA GLY A 27 -7.95 11.11 9.05
C GLY A 27 -8.35 10.12 7.96
N LEU A 28 -7.46 9.80 7.02
CA LEU A 28 -7.76 8.98 5.84
C LEU A 28 -7.64 7.46 6.10
N VAL A 29 -7.13 7.08 7.28
CA VAL A 29 -6.94 5.67 7.69
C VAL A 29 -7.48 5.39 9.10
N ASN A 30 -8.34 6.25 9.66
CA ASN A 30 -8.77 6.13 11.06
C ASN A 30 -9.61 4.88 11.36
N ASP A 31 -10.41 4.43 10.39
CA ASP A 31 -11.33 3.29 10.56
C ASP A 31 -10.81 1.99 9.91
N VAL A 32 -9.51 1.95 9.57
CA VAL A 32 -8.89 0.84 8.86
C VAL A 32 -7.52 0.53 9.46
N PRO A 33 -7.14 -0.74 9.60
CA PRO A 33 -5.76 -1.07 9.94
C PRO A 33 -4.80 -0.60 8.84
N ALA A 34 -3.56 -0.28 9.22
CA ALA A 34 -2.53 0.19 8.30
C ALA A 34 -1.22 -0.61 8.43
N CYS A 35 -0.36 -0.51 7.41
CA CYS A 35 1.01 -0.98 7.41
C CYS A 35 1.97 0.23 7.35
N THR A 36 3.09 0.15 8.05
CA THR A 36 4.14 1.17 8.04
C THR A 36 5.49 0.53 8.40
N ASP A 37 6.57 1.29 8.39
CA ASP A 37 7.88 0.79 8.85
C ASP A 37 7.97 0.73 10.38
N LEU A 38 8.95 0.00 10.90
CA LEU A 38 9.11 -0.22 12.33
C LEU A 38 9.39 1.06 13.12
N SER A 39 10.08 2.04 12.51
CA SER A 39 10.42 3.29 13.18
C SER A 39 9.22 4.22 13.31
N THR A 40 8.32 4.20 12.32
CA THR A 40 7.12 5.06 12.29
C THR A 40 5.93 4.41 13.03
N LYS A 41 5.92 3.08 13.21
CA LYS A 41 4.83 2.34 13.87
C LYS A 41 4.33 2.98 15.19
N PRO A 42 5.18 3.38 16.15
CA PRO A 42 4.72 3.97 17.40
C PRO A 42 3.85 5.22 17.20
N TRP A 43 4.21 6.08 16.24
CA TRP A 43 3.49 7.34 15.98
C TRP A 43 2.16 7.13 15.25
N VAL A 44 2.09 6.10 14.40
CA VAL A 44 0.82 5.72 13.74
C VAL A 44 -0.16 5.14 14.75
N VAL A 45 0.33 4.32 15.69
CA VAL A 45 -0.47 3.81 16.81
C VAL A 45 -0.92 4.95 17.73
N GLU A 46 -0.04 5.89 18.07
CA GLU A 46 -0.39 7.08 18.85
C GLU A 46 -1.45 7.95 18.16
N ALA A 47 -1.49 7.96 16.82
CA ALA A 47 -2.53 8.62 16.04
C ALA A 47 -3.88 7.87 16.03
N GLY A 48 -4.01 6.76 16.78
CA GLY A 48 -5.24 5.99 16.92
C GLY A 48 -5.46 4.91 15.86
N VAL A 49 -4.45 4.63 15.02
CA VAL A 49 -4.56 3.67 13.90
C VAL A 49 -3.92 2.34 14.30
N ALA A 50 -4.66 1.24 14.13
CA ALA A 50 -4.12 -0.10 14.34
C ALA A 50 -3.07 -0.43 13.25
N VAL A 51 -1.86 -0.81 13.67
CA VAL A 51 -0.79 -1.19 12.72
C VAL A 51 -0.66 -2.72 12.67
N LEU A 52 -0.84 -3.29 11.49
CA LEU A 52 -0.75 -4.73 11.25
C LEU A 52 0.71 -5.18 11.06
N ASP A 53 0.99 -6.43 11.43
CA ASP A 53 2.26 -7.11 11.15
C ASP A 53 2.18 -7.85 9.82
N GLN A 54 2.00 -7.09 8.73
CA GLN A 54 1.96 -7.59 7.36
C GLN A 54 2.46 -6.50 6.41
N PRO A 55 2.88 -6.85 5.18
CA PRO A 55 3.59 -5.88 4.33
C PRO A 55 2.67 -4.86 3.65
N PHE A 56 1.40 -5.21 3.41
CA PHE A 56 0.44 -4.43 2.65
C PHE A 56 -0.98 -4.62 3.17
N VAL A 57 -1.77 -3.56 3.19
CA VAL A 57 -3.22 -3.61 3.44
C VAL A 57 -3.91 -2.52 2.64
N ALA A 58 -5.12 -2.81 2.15
CA ALA A 58 -5.96 -1.83 1.49
C ALA A 58 -7.42 -1.98 1.90
N LYS A 59 -8.15 -0.87 1.91
CA LYS A 59 -9.61 -0.83 2.10
C LYS A 59 -10.20 0.23 1.19
N GLY A 60 -11.06 -0.19 0.27
CA GLY A 60 -11.62 0.68 -0.75
C GLY A 60 -10.52 1.29 -1.60
N ASN A 61 -10.40 2.62 -1.58
CA ASN A 61 -9.43 3.38 -2.38
C ASN A 61 -8.19 3.82 -1.58
N VAL A 62 -7.99 3.30 -0.36
CA VAL A 62 -6.83 3.66 0.47
C VAL A 62 -6.00 2.41 0.73
N ALA A 63 -4.70 2.50 0.48
CA ALA A 63 -3.74 1.42 0.69
C ALA A 63 -2.51 1.92 1.46
N THR A 64 -1.93 1.04 2.28
CA THR A 64 -0.70 1.33 3.01
C THR A 64 0.25 0.14 2.95
N ALA A 65 1.55 0.43 2.91
CA ALA A 65 2.61 -0.57 2.81
C ALA A 65 3.77 -0.27 3.77
N GLY A 66 4.28 -1.32 4.42
CA GLY A 66 5.34 -1.25 5.42
C GLY A 66 6.59 -2.02 4.99
N GLY A 67 7.76 -1.38 5.13
CA GLY A 67 9.05 -1.93 4.68
C GLY A 67 9.33 -1.64 3.19
N CYS A 68 10.55 -1.24 2.86
CA CYS A 68 10.88 -0.65 1.54
C CYS A 68 10.54 -1.57 0.36
N LEU A 69 10.73 -2.88 0.49
CA LEU A 69 10.43 -3.86 -0.56
C LEU A 69 8.93 -4.12 -0.75
N SER A 70 8.07 -3.63 0.16
CA SER A 70 6.61 -3.69 0.01
C SER A 70 6.07 -2.60 -0.91
N SER A 71 6.91 -1.63 -1.32
CA SER A 71 6.53 -0.59 -2.30
C SER A 71 6.06 -1.18 -3.63
N GLN A 72 6.59 -2.35 -4.02
CA GLN A 72 6.14 -3.07 -5.21
C GLN A 72 4.69 -3.58 -5.08
N TYR A 73 4.22 -3.92 -3.87
CA TYR A 73 2.84 -4.34 -3.64
C TYR A 73 1.90 -3.14 -3.78
N LEU A 74 2.30 -1.99 -3.23
CA LEU A 74 1.56 -0.74 -3.40
C LEU A 74 1.46 -0.35 -4.89
N ALA A 75 2.57 -0.41 -5.63
CA ALA A 75 2.59 -0.13 -7.07
C ALA A 75 1.72 -1.12 -7.85
N ALA A 76 1.85 -2.43 -7.59
CA ALA A 76 1.04 -3.46 -8.24
C ALA A 76 -0.46 -3.25 -7.98
N TRP A 77 -0.85 -2.87 -6.76
CA TRP A 77 -2.24 -2.56 -6.44
C TRP A 77 -2.76 -1.33 -7.21
N PHE A 78 -1.98 -0.25 -7.28
CA PHE A 78 -2.36 0.91 -8.10
C PHE A 78 -2.57 0.54 -9.57
N ILE A 79 -1.60 -0.18 -10.16
CA ILE A 79 -1.69 -0.59 -11.57
C ILE A 79 -2.87 -1.52 -11.77
N ALA A 80 -3.10 -2.49 -10.87
CA ALA A 80 -4.24 -3.40 -10.98
C ALA A 80 -5.58 -2.68 -10.91
N ARG A 81 -5.70 -1.64 -10.08
CA ARG A 81 -6.93 -0.86 -9.91
C ARG A 81 -7.18 0.15 -11.04
N LEU A 82 -6.15 0.56 -11.76
CA LEU A 82 -6.25 1.55 -12.86
C LEU A 82 -6.28 0.88 -14.24
N GLU A 83 -5.40 -0.09 -14.48
CA GLU A 83 -5.15 -0.71 -15.79
C GLU A 83 -5.36 -2.23 -15.81
N GLY A 84 -5.74 -2.82 -14.67
CA GLY A 84 -6.07 -4.24 -14.55
C GLY A 84 -4.91 -5.15 -14.14
N VAL A 85 -5.27 -6.37 -13.74
CA VAL A 85 -4.36 -7.36 -13.14
C VAL A 85 -3.21 -7.73 -14.07
N GLU A 86 -3.47 -7.91 -15.36
CA GLU A 86 -2.41 -8.30 -16.32
C GLU A 86 -1.35 -7.20 -16.48
N ALA A 87 -1.76 -5.93 -16.47
CA ALA A 87 -0.82 -4.81 -16.48
C ALA A 87 0.05 -4.81 -15.21
N ALA A 88 -0.53 -5.09 -14.04
CA ALA A 88 0.21 -5.19 -12.80
C ALA A 88 1.21 -6.37 -12.81
N ARG A 89 0.79 -7.54 -13.31
CA ARG A 89 1.67 -8.71 -13.47
C ARG A 89 2.84 -8.40 -14.39
N SER A 90 2.56 -7.79 -15.56
CA SER A 90 3.60 -7.41 -16.53
C SER A 90 4.58 -6.38 -15.96
N ALA A 91 4.09 -5.40 -15.20
CA ALA A 91 4.95 -4.38 -14.59
C ALA A 91 5.90 -4.98 -13.54
N ILE A 92 5.40 -5.89 -12.69
CA ILE A 92 6.22 -6.59 -11.70
C ILE A 92 7.20 -7.54 -12.36
N ASP A 93 6.77 -8.30 -13.38
CA ASP A 93 7.66 -9.16 -14.15
C ASP A 93 8.83 -8.37 -14.72
N TYR A 94 8.54 -7.23 -15.38
CA TYR A 94 9.55 -6.41 -16.05
C TYR A 94 10.69 -5.96 -15.12
N VAL A 95 10.36 -5.53 -13.89
CA VAL A 95 11.35 -5.01 -12.94
C VAL A 95 11.96 -6.07 -12.03
N ALA A 96 11.38 -7.28 -11.98
CA ALA A 96 11.88 -8.35 -11.13
C ALA A 96 13.27 -8.84 -11.58
N PRO A 97 14.11 -9.33 -10.64
CA PRO A 97 15.41 -9.91 -10.98
C PRO A 97 15.29 -11.03 -12.02
N VAL A 98 16.23 -11.05 -12.96
CA VAL A 98 16.30 -12.09 -13.99
C VAL A 98 16.46 -13.46 -13.32
N GLY A 99 15.59 -14.41 -13.65
CA GLY A 99 15.54 -15.74 -13.04
C GLY A 99 14.60 -15.85 -11.84
N GLU A 100 14.07 -14.75 -11.30
CA GLU A 100 13.17 -14.74 -10.13
C GLU A 100 11.78 -14.17 -10.44
N LYS A 101 11.52 -13.82 -11.72
CA LYS A 101 10.31 -13.14 -12.18
C LYS A 101 9.01 -13.73 -11.66
N GLU A 102 8.80 -15.03 -11.88
CA GLU A 102 7.57 -15.71 -11.47
C GLU A 102 7.36 -15.67 -9.95
N ALA A 103 8.44 -15.79 -9.17
CA ALA A 103 8.38 -15.75 -7.71
C ALA A 103 7.97 -14.35 -7.21
N TYR A 104 8.50 -13.29 -7.84
CA TYR A 104 8.13 -11.90 -7.51
C TYR A 104 6.70 -11.57 -7.92
N VAL A 105 6.28 -11.95 -9.14
CA VAL A 105 4.90 -11.76 -9.61
C VAL A 105 3.92 -12.49 -8.69
N SER A 106 4.17 -13.78 -8.42
CA SER A 106 3.29 -14.59 -7.58
C SER A 106 3.19 -14.02 -6.16
N ARG A 107 4.31 -13.59 -5.58
CA ARG A 107 4.34 -12.97 -4.24
C ARG A 107 3.59 -11.64 -4.22
N ALA A 108 3.80 -10.77 -5.20
CA ALA A 108 3.11 -9.48 -5.28
C ALA A 108 1.61 -9.67 -5.42
N MET A 109 1.19 -10.53 -6.35
CA MET A 109 -0.23 -10.81 -6.58
C MET A 109 -0.91 -11.43 -5.36
N ALA A 110 -0.25 -12.36 -4.66
CA ALA A 110 -0.79 -12.95 -3.43
C ALA A 110 -1.06 -11.91 -2.33
N ASN A 111 -0.20 -10.88 -2.21
CA ASN A 111 -0.37 -9.84 -1.20
C ASN A 111 -1.47 -8.83 -1.55
N ILE A 112 -1.77 -8.60 -2.83
CA ILE A 112 -2.76 -7.60 -3.23
C ILE A 112 -4.14 -8.19 -3.57
N ALA A 113 -4.20 -9.47 -3.97
CA ALA A 113 -5.44 -10.12 -4.43
C ALA A 113 -6.61 -10.05 -3.44
N PRO A 114 -6.43 -10.10 -2.10
CA PRO A 114 -7.54 -9.92 -1.15
C PRO A 114 -8.19 -8.52 -1.19
N PHE A 115 -7.59 -7.56 -1.89
CA PHE A 115 -7.95 -6.15 -1.89
C PHE A 115 -8.25 -5.58 -3.29
N LEU A 116 -8.43 -6.45 -4.28
CA LEU A 116 -8.82 -6.09 -5.65
C LEU A 116 -10.32 -6.30 -5.87
#